data_AF-A0A7V9PUZ1-F1
#
_entry.id   AF-A0A7V9PUZ1-F1
#
_cell.length_a   1.000
_cell.length_b   1.000
_cell.length_c   1.000
_cell.angle_alpha   90.00
_cell.angle_beta   90.00
_cell.angle_gamma   90.00
#
_symmetry.space_group_name_H-M   'P 1'
#
loop_
_entity.id
_entity.type
_entity.pdbx_description
1 polymer ?
#
loop_
_entity_poly.entity_id
_entity_poly.type
_entity_poly.pdbx_seq_one_letter_code
_entity_poly.pdbx_strand_id
1 'polypeptide(L)'
;IAEALRRSSGRAALAADADHLLPVLAAASRHDPFADPFADPMPTTRPALVLLEDDTDAPVVREQRGRLVAAADARGIRAHRVAGADGGPVARYGSLLSTGSYAALYLGVGLGRPVDGA
;
A
#
# COMPACT_ATOMS: atom_id res chain seq x y z
N ILE A 1 5.26 4.82 8.22
CA ILE A 1 3.94 4.25 7.83
C ILE A 1 4.00 2.74 7.64
N ALA A 2 4.88 2.17 6.81
CA ALA A 2 4.98 0.71 6.64
C ALA A 2 5.16 -0.05 7.96
N GLU A 3 6.04 0.41 8.86
CA GLU A 3 6.19 -0.19 10.20
C GLU A 3 4.90 -0.14 11.04
N ALA A 4 4.16 0.97 10.97
CA ALA A 4 2.87 1.10 11.66
C ALA A 4 1.84 0.12 11.08
N LEU A 5 1.76 -0.01 9.75
CA LEU A 5 0.92 -1.01 9.09
C LEU A 5 1.32 -2.43 9.50
N ARG A 6 2.63 -2.73 9.59
CA ARG A 6 3.12 -4.06 10.03
C ARG A 6 2.63 -4.38 11.44
N ARG A 7 2.81 -3.43 12.37
CA ARG A 7 2.42 -3.57 13.77
C ARG A 7 0.90 -3.72 13.91
N SER A 8 0.13 -2.82 13.31
CA SER A 8 -1.32 -2.78 13.44
C SER A 8 -2.03 -3.93 12.73
N SER A 9 -1.51 -4.41 11.60
CA SER A 9 -2.11 -5.54 10.87
C SER A 9 -1.58 -6.91 11.29
N GLY A 10 -0.37 -6.97 11.87
CA GLY A 10 0.37 -8.21 12.11
C GLY A 10 0.87 -8.89 10.82
N ARG A 11 0.79 -8.20 9.67
CA ARG A 11 1.21 -8.70 8.36
C ARG A 11 2.50 -8.01 7.93
N ALA A 12 3.29 -8.65 7.06
CA ALA A 12 4.46 -8.02 6.49
C ALA A 12 4.08 -6.73 5.72
N ALA A 13 4.88 -5.68 5.90
CA ALA A 13 4.75 -4.42 5.17
C ALA A 13 6.14 -3.96 4.73
N LEU A 14 6.30 -3.67 3.44
CA LEU A 14 7.55 -3.25 2.82
C LEU A 14 7.40 -1.82 2.30
N ALA A 15 8.41 -0.99 2.52
CA ALA A 15 8.55 0.31 1.88
C ALA A 15 9.96 0.43 1.30
N ALA A 16 10.04 0.70 0.00
CA ALA A 16 11.27 0.89 -0.73
C ALA A 16 10.99 1.74 -1.99
N ASP A 17 12.03 2.06 -2.75
CA ASP A 17 11.88 2.68 -4.06
C ASP A 17 11.24 1.72 -5.08
N ALA A 18 10.94 2.26 -6.26
CA ALA A 18 10.28 1.49 -7.32
C ALA A 18 11.10 0.28 -7.77
N ASP A 19 12.42 0.42 -7.93
CA ASP A 19 13.27 -0.65 -8.47
C ASP A 19 13.38 -1.84 -7.51
N HIS A 20 13.31 -1.61 -6.20
CA HIS A 20 13.24 -2.68 -5.19
C HIS A 20 11.84 -3.29 -5.05
N LEU A 21 10.77 -2.52 -5.25
CA LEU A 21 9.39 -3.03 -5.13
C LEU A 21 8.92 -3.82 -6.36
N LEU A 22 9.42 -3.49 -7.55
CA LEU A 22 9.01 -4.12 -8.80
C LEU A 22 9.21 -5.65 -8.81
N PRO A 23 10.38 -6.20 -8.39
CA PRO A 23 10.56 -7.65 -8.27
C PRO A 23 9.59 -8.31 -7.29
N VAL A 24 9.24 -7.63 -6.19
CA VAL A 24 8.31 -8.13 -5.18
C VAL A 24 6.89 -8.24 -5.76
N LEU A 25 6.43 -7.21 -6.47
CA LEU A 25 5.15 -7.23 -7.19
C LEU A 25 5.15 -8.33 -8.25
N ALA A 26 6.24 -8.45 -9.01
CA ALA A 26 6.42 -9.49 -10.02
C ALA A 26 6.63 -10.91 -9.45
N ALA A 27 6.79 -11.10 -8.15
CA ALA A 27 6.82 -12.43 -7.53
C ALA A 27 5.44 -12.87 -7.02
N ALA A 28 4.48 -11.95 -6.89
CA ALA A 28 3.16 -12.27 -6.34
C ALA A 28 2.34 -13.18 -7.26
N SER A 29 1.67 -14.19 -6.68
CA SER A 29 0.73 -15.02 -7.42
C SER A 29 -0.34 -14.17 -8.08
N ARG A 30 -0.62 -14.43 -9.35
CA ARG A 30 -1.65 -13.72 -10.11
C ARG A 30 -3.02 -13.99 -9.50
N HIS A 31 -3.80 -12.93 -9.27
CA HIS A 31 -5.19 -13.07 -8.85
C HIS A 31 -6.05 -13.61 -10.00
N ASP A 32 -6.73 -14.73 -9.78
CA ASP A 32 -7.82 -15.19 -10.64
C ASP A 32 -9.15 -14.57 -10.21
N PRO A 33 -9.79 -13.71 -11.03
CA PRO A 33 -11.08 -13.10 -10.71
C PRO A 33 -12.26 -14.07 -10.86
N PHE A 34 -12.07 -15.23 -11.48
CA PHE A 34 -13.12 -16.24 -11.69
C PHE A 34 -13.07 -17.38 -10.67
N ALA A 35 -12.06 -17.39 -9.79
CA ALA A 35 -11.98 -18.35 -8.71
C ALA A 35 -13.20 -18.23 -7.78
N ASP A 36 -13.83 -19.37 -7.49
CA ASP A 36 -14.98 -19.46 -6.61
C ASP A 36 -14.54 -19.17 -5.16
N PRO A 37 -15.09 -18.14 -4.50
CA PRO A 37 -14.68 -17.78 -3.14
C PRO A 37 -15.03 -18.84 -2.08
N PHE A 38 -15.90 -19.81 -2.39
CA PHE A 38 -16.32 -20.88 -1.49
C PHE A 38 -15.67 -22.22 -1.82
N ALA A 39 -15.42 -22.49 -3.11
CA ALA A 39 -14.90 -23.78 -3.56
C ALA A 39 -13.38 -23.78 -3.79
N ASP A 40 -12.79 -22.66 -4.23
CA ASP A 40 -11.38 -22.59 -4.57
C ASP A 40 -10.51 -22.14 -3.38
N PRO A 41 -9.29 -22.67 -3.25
CA PRO A 41 -8.37 -22.25 -2.20
C PRO A 41 -7.98 -20.78 -2.37
N MET A 42 -8.51 -19.92 -1.50
CA MET A 42 -8.12 -18.52 -1.47
C MET A 42 -6.73 -18.35 -0.80
N PRO A 43 -5.81 -17.57 -1.38
CA PRO A 43 -4.58 -17.25 -0.71
C PRO A 43 -4.89 -16.51 0.61
N THR A 44 -4.22 -16.95 1.69
CA THR A 44 -4.43 -16.43 3.06
C THR A 44 -4.12 -14.93 3.16
N THR A 45 -3.31 -14.39 2.25
CA THR A 45 -2.95 -12.98 2.14
C THR A 45 -2.94 -12.56 0.66
N ARG A 46 -3.61 -11.46 0.35
CA ARG A 46 -3.44 -10.75 -0.93
C ARG A 46 -2.66 -9.48 -0.67
N PRO A 47 -1.52 -9.23 -1.36
CA PRO A 47 -0.78 -7.99 -1.19
C PRO A 47 -1.62 -6.81 -1.70
N ALA A 48 -1.31 -5.62 -1.17
CA ALA A 48 -1.83 -4.35 -1.65
C ALA A 48 -0.66 -3.38 -1.81
N LEU A 49 -0.71 -2.55 -2.85
CA LEU A 49 0.25 -1.48 -3.09
C LEU A 49 -0.36 -0.16 -2.58
N VAL A 50 0.37 0.55 -1.71
CA VAL A 50 -0.01 1.89 -1.25
C VAL A 50 1.03 2.88 -1.74
N LEU A 51 0.58 3.89 -2.49
CA LEU A 51 1.40 4.98 -3.01
C LEU A 51 1.13 6.24 -2.19
N LEU A 52 2.16 6.81 -1.59
CA LEU A 52 2.09 8.08 -0.87
C LEU A 52 2.56 9.18 -1.81
N GLU A 53 1.64 10.04 -2.22
CA GLU A 53 1.89 11.05 -3.26
C GLU A 53 1.86 12.45 -2.64
N ASP A 54 2.96 13.18 -2.74
CA ASP A 54 3.08 14.57 -2.29
C ASP A 54 2.70 15.57 -3.39
N ASP A 55 1.94 15.11 -4.39
CA ASP A 55 1.51 15.88 -5.56
C ASP A 55 2.68 16.45 -6.40
N THR A 56 3.87 15.86 -6.29
CA THR A 56 4.99 16.15 -7.19
C THR A 56 4.71 15.56 -8.58
N ASP A 57 4.82 16.41 -9.59
CA ASP A 57 4.67 16.02 -11.00
C ASP A 57 6.01 15.98 -11.75
N ALA A 58 7.09 15.64 -11.06
CA ALA A 58 8.39 15.43 -11.69
C ALA A 58 8.33 14.20 -12.63
N PRO A 59 8.95 14.25 -13.84
CA PRO A 59 8.89 13.16 -14.80
C PRO A 59 9.30 11.79 -14.24
N VAL A 60 10.35 11.76 -13.41
CA VAL A 60 10.83 10.53 -12.77
C VAL A 60 9.81 9.92 -11.81
N VAL A 61 9.10 10.75 -11.03
CA VAL A 61 8.06 10.30 -10.09
C VAL A 61 6.87 9.73 -10.86
N ARG A 62 6.47 10.40 -11.95
CA ARG A 62 5.41 9.89 -12.84
C ARG A 62 5.76 8.52 -13.42
N GLU A 63 6.98 8.38 -13.93
CA GLU A 63 7.46 7.14 -14.55
C GLU A 63 7.50 5.99 -13.53
N GLN A 64 8.12 6.22 -12.36
CA GLN A 64 8.21 5.24 -11.29
C GLN A 64 6.83 4.78 -10.81
N ARG A 65 5.90 5.72 -10.62
CA ARG A 65 4.51 5.41 -10.31
C ARG A 65 3.85 4.57 -11.41
N GLY A 66 4.03 4.95 -12.68
CA GLY A 66 3.49 4.21 -13.81
C GLY A 66 3.97 2.77 -13.84
N ARG A 67 5.27 2.55 -13.66
CA ARG A 67 5.89 1.22 -13.58
C ARG A 67 5.29 0.39 -12.44
N LEU A 68 5.14 0.96 -11.24
CA LEU A 68 4.59 0.27 -10.08
C LEU A 68 3.12 -0.11 -10.26
N VAL A 69 2.29 0.81 -10.76
CA VAL A 69 0.87 0.56 -11.02
C VAL A 69 0.70 -0.52 -12.08
N ALA A 70 1.44 -0.43 -13.20
CA ALA A 70 1.38 -1.44 -14.25
C ALA A 70 1.80 -2.84 -13.75
N ALA A 71 2.84 -2.92 -12.92
CA ALA A 71 3.27 -4.19 -12.32
C ALA A 71 2.24 -4.77 -11.35
N ALA A 72 1.57 -3.92 -10.55
CA ALA A 72 0.50 -4.33 -9.67
C ALA A 72 -0.72 -4.85 -10.46
N ASP A 73 -1.14 -4.11 -11.49
CA ASP A 73 -2.27 -4.47 -12.35
C ASP A 73 -2.03 -5.81 -13.06
N ALA A 74 -0.82 -6.05 -13.55
CA ALA A 74 -0.44 -7.31 -14.21
C ALA A 74 -0.62 -8.54 -13.31
N ARG A 75 -0.65 -8.36 -11.97
CA ARG A 75 -0.88 -9.42 -10.97
C ARG A 75 -2.24 -9.35 -10.29
N GLY A 76 -3.07 -8.36 -10.63
CA GLY A 76 -4.35 -8.12 -9.96
C GLY A 76 -4.17 -7.65 -8.51
N ILE A 77 -3.07 -6.96 -8.21
CA ILE A 77 -2.79 -6.34 -6.92
C ILE A 77 -3.49 -4.98 -6.87
N ARG A 78 -4.28 -4.72 -5.83
CA ARG A 78 -4.93 -3.42 -5.66
C ARG A 78 -3.89 -2.35 -5.35
N ALA A 79 -3.88 -1.28 -6.14
CA ALA A 79 -3.11 -0.07 -5.89
C ALA A 79 -4.00 1.05 -5.34
N HIS A 80 -3.61 1.62 -4.19
CA HIS A 80 -4.29 2.76 -3.58
C HIS A 80 -3.34 3.94 -3.45
N ARG A 81 -3.80 5.12 -3.87
CA ARG A 81 -3.07 6.38 -3.77
C ARG A 81 -3.58 7.15 -2.57
N VAL A 82 -2.66 7.66 -1.76
CA VAL A 82 -2.92 8.61 -0.69
C VAL A 82 -2.23 9.90 -1.07
N ALA A 83 -3.02 10.92 -1.38
CA ALA A 83 -2.51 12.24 -1.72
C ALA A 83 -2.27 13.07 -0.45
N GLY A 84 -1.23 13.90 -0.49
CA GLY A 84 -1.02 14.96 0.49
C GLY A 84 -2.06 16.06 0.38
N ALA A 85 -2.21 16.85 1.45
CA ALA A 85 -3.02 18.05 1.43
C ALA A 85 -2.32 19.17 0.65
N ASP A 86 -3.10 20.17 0.23
CA ASP A 86 -2.57 21.38 -0.39
C ASP A 86 -1.59 22.11 0.55
N GLY A 87 -0.62 22.80 -0.04
CA GLY A 87 0.38 23.59 0.69
C GLY A 87 1.81 23.26 0.28
N GLY A 88 2.77 23.74 1.09
CA GLY A 88 4.20 23.51 0.85
C GLY A 88 4.65 22.08 1.15
N PRO A 89 5.89 21.71 0.79
CA PRO A 89 6.42 20.34 0.94
C PRO A 89 6.29 19.77 2.36
N VAL A 90 6.51 20.60 3.38
CA VAL A 90 6.39 20.20 4.79
C VAL A 90 4.94 19.87 5.17
N ALA A 91 3.98 20.67 4.70
CA ALA A 91 2.56 20.43 4.96
C ALA A 91 2.08 19.14 4.30
N ARG A 92 2.45 18.91 3.04
CA ARG A 92 2.18 17.66 2.29
C ARG A 92 2.77 16.44 2.98
N TYR A 93 4.04 16.51 3.40
CA TYR A 93 4.68 15.44 4.14
C TYR A 93 3.96 15.15 5.47
N GLY A 94 3.65 16.20 6.24
CA GLY A 94 2.92 16.09 7.50
C GLY A 94 1.53 15.47 7.33
N SER A 95 0.80 15.83 6.28
CA SER A 95 -0.52 15.24 5.99
C SER A 95 -0.40 13.77 5.59
N LEU A 96 0.57 13.40 4.75
CA LEU A 96 0.80 12.00 4.37
C LEU A 96 1.15 11.14 5.58
N LEU A 97 2.03 11.65 6.46
CA LEU A 97 2.41 10.97 7.69
C LEU A 97 1.20 10.79 8.62
N SER A 98 0.38 11.83 8.78
CA SER A 98 -0.80 11.81 9.64
C SER A 98 -1.86 10.84 9.11
N THR A 99 -2.23 10.97 7.83
CA THR A 99 -3.20 10.09 7.17
C THR A 99 -2.73 8.64 7.18
N GLY A 100 -1.46 8.38 6.86
CA GLY A 100 -0.91 7.03 6.87
C GLY A 100 -0.85 6.41 8.27
N SER A 101 -0.56 7.19 9.31
CA SER A 101 -0.58 6.72 10.70
C SER A 101 -1.99 6.43 11.17
N TYR A 102 -2.94 7.32 10.88
CA TYR A 102 -4.36 7.11 11.16
C TYR A 102 -4.90 5.86 10.47
N ALA A 103 -4.60 5.68 9.18
CA ALA A 103 -5.00 4.50 8.42
C ALA A 103 -4.44 3.20 8.99
N ALA A 104 -3.18 3.20 9.46
CA ALA A 104 -2.60 2.02 10.09
C ALA A 104 -3.34 1.65 11.40
N LEU A 105 -3.65 2.62 12.25
CA LEU A 105 -4.43 2.39 13.47
C LEU A 105 -5.83 1.85 13.14
N TYR A 106 -6.52 2.47 12.17
CA TYR A 106 -7.87 2.08 11.78
C TYR A 106 -7.91 0.68 11.14
N LEU A 107 -6.86 0.31 10.39
CA LEU A 107 -6.69 -1.05 9.89
C LEU A 107 -6.56 -2.06 11.03
N GLY A 108 -5.85 -1.72 12.11
CA GLY A 108 -5.77 -2.57 13.30
C GLY A 108 -7.14 -2.79 13.95
N VAL A 109 -7.91 -1.72 14.13
CA VAL A 109 -9.30 -1.77 14.64
C VAL A 109 -10.17 -2.67 13.75
N GLY A 110 -10.14 -2.47 12.44
CA GLY A 110 -10.92 -3.27 11.48
C GLY A 110 -10.53 -4.75 11.45
N LEU A 111 -9.32 -5.09 11.86
CA LEU A 111 -8.83 -6.47 12.00
C LEU A 111 -9.05 -7.05 13.41
N GLY A 112 -9.72 -6.31 14.30
CA GLY A 112 -9.94 -6.73 15.69
C GLY A 112 -8.66 -6.84 16.51
N ARG A 113 -7.59 -6.14 16.10
CA ARG A 113 -6.30 -6.16 16.79
C ARG A 113 -6.27 -5.01 17.79
N PRO A 114 -5.98 -5.28 19.08
CA PRO A 114 -5.90 -4.22 20.08
C PRO A 114 -4.80 -3.24 19.69
N VAL A 115 -5.11 -1.96 19.87
CA VAL A 115 -4.13 -0.89 19.78
C VAL A 115 -3.38 -0.92 21.10
N ASP A 116 -2.12 -1.40 21.13
CA ASP A 116 -1.33 -1.32 22.35
C ASP A 116 -1.13 0.16 22.71
N GLY A 117 -1.77 0.61 23.79
CA GLY A 117 -1.65 1.97 24.33
C GLY A 117 -2.92 2.84 24.27
N ALA A 118 -4.05 2.34 24.78
CA ALA A 118 -5.15 3.19 25.28
C ALA A 118 -5.34 2.93 26.78
#